data_AF-U6RP92-F1
#
_entry.id   AF-U6RP92-F1
#
_cell.length_a   1.000
_cell.length_b   1.000
_cell.length_c   1.000
_cell.angle_alpha   90.00
_cell.angle_beta   90.00
_cell.angle_gamma   90.00
#
_symmetry.space_group_name_H-M   'P 1'
#
loop_
_entity.id
_entity.type
_entity.pdbx_description
1 polymer ?
#
loop_
_entity_poly.entity_id
_entity_poly.type
_entity_poly.pdbx_seq_one_letter_code
_entity_poly.pdbx_strand_id
1 'polypeptide(L)'
;MDRLQTIKYPPLKGKFKKYGDTFELVAKNESNRMYCYRRTAPEGIVYFEVFRSNLGKDENGQTYEYYPKSSQFGISAWCICDGEHAQKKVQKYMQKKYE
;
A
#
# COMPACT_ATOMS: atom_id res chain seq x y z
N MET A 1 24.81 22.70 6.60
CA MET A 1 23.42 22.23 6.83
C MET A 1 23.18 21.14 5.82
N ASP A 2 23.23 19.90 6.28
CA ASP A 2 23.05 18.70 5.46
C ASP A 2 21.69 18.79 4.75
N ARG A 3 21.72 18.80 3.41
CA ARG A 3 20.50 18.84 2.61
C ARG A 3 19.76 17.55 2.90
N LEU A 4 18.71 17.61 3.72
CA LEU A 4 17.76 16.52 3.92
C LEU A 4 17.34 16.06 2.53
N GLN A 5 17.96 14.99 2.03
CA GLN A 5 17.59 14.36 0.78
C GLN A 5 16.09 14.13 0.89
N THR A 6 15.33 14.74 -0.01
CA THR A 6 13.89 14.50 -0.08
C THR A 6 13.73 13.00 -0.31
N ILE A 7 13.36 12.26 0.75
CA ILE A 7 13.21 10.82 0.70
C ILE A 7 12.11 10.54 -0.33
N LYS A 8 12.49 10.26 -1.58
CA LYS A 8 11.55 9.88 -2.63
C LYS A 8 11.01 8.52 -2.23
N TYR A 9 9.71 8.48 -1.95
CA TYR A 9 9.04 7.19 -1.72
C TYR A 9 9.01 6.45 -3.05
N PRO A 10 9.41 5.17 -3.09
CA PRO A 10 9.36 4.41 -4.31
C PRO A 10 7.91 4.35 -4.83
N PRO A 11 7.72 4.42 -6.16
CA PRO A 11 6.40 4.27 -6.76
C PRO A 11 5.84 2.87 -6.48
N LEU A 12 4.51 2.75 -6.54
CA LEU A 12 3.84 1.47 -6.40
C LEU A 12 4.20 0.54 -7.58
N LYS A 13 4.81 -0.61 -7.27
CA LYS A 13 5.26 -1.62 -8.26
C LYS A 13 4.45 -2.90 -8.09
N GLY A 14 4.24 -3.63 -9.20
CA GLY A 14 3.47 -4.88 -9.17
C GLY A 14 4.00 -5.94 -8.18
N LYS A 15 5.32 -6.06 -8.03
CA LYS A 15 5.94 -6.95 -7.03
C LYS A 15 7.24 -6.36 -6.50
N PHE A 16 7.46 -6.45 -5.20
CA PHE A 16 8.71 -6.01 -4.57
C PHE A 16 8.99 -6.78 -3.26
N LYS A 17 10.20 -6.64 -2.73
CA LYS A 17 10.59 -7.19 -1.43
C LYS A 17 10.97 -6.08 -0.46
N LYS A 18 10.58 -6.20 0.80
CA LYS A 18 10.92 -5.23 1.86
C LYS A 18 11.00 -5.95 3.20
N TYR A 19 12.09 -5.75 3.94
CA TYR A 19 12.33 -6.36 5.26
C TYR A 19 12.20 -7.90 5.27
N GLY A 20 12.52 -8.57 4.16
CA GLY A 20 12.36 -10.03 4.02
C GLY A 20 10.99 -10.46 3.51
N ASP A 21 9.97 -9.60 3.61
CA ASP A 21 8.63 -9.89 3.12
C ASP A 21 8.54 -9.67 1.61
N THR A 22 7.68 -10.46 0.96
CA THR A 22 7.34 -10.30 -0.45
C THR A 22 5.98 -9.63 -0.58
N PHE A 23 5.92 -8.56 -1.36
CA PHE A 23 4.70 -7.81 -1.63
C PHE A 23 4.31 -8.00 -3.10
N GLU A 24 3.06 -8.37 -3.34
CA GLU A 24 2.49 -8.59 -4.67
C GLU A 24 1.17 -7.83 -4.80
N LEU A 25 1.03 -7.02 -5.85
CA LEU A 25 -0.20 -6.29 -6.12
C LEU A 25 -1.28 -7.30 -6.56
N VAL A 26 -2.36 -7.35 -5.79
CA VAL A 26 -3.50 -8.25 -6.07
C VAL A 26 -4.63 -7.50 -6.75
N ALA A 27 -4.92 -6.28 -6.29
CA ALA A 27 -5.99 -5.47 -6.84
C ALA A 27 -5.66 -3.98 -6.76
N LYS A 28 -6.11 -3.24 -7.77
CA LYS A 28 -6.10 -1.78 -7.82
C LYS A 28 -7.48 -1.31 -8.23
N ASN A 29 -8.03 -0.34 -7.51
CA ASN A 29 -9.21 0.40 -7.91
C ASN A 29 -8.75 1.79 -8.38
N GLU A 30 -8.82 2.01 -9.69
CA GLU A 30 -8.32 3.23 -10.32
C GLU A 30 -9.20 4.45 -10.01
N SER A 31 -10.50 4.25 -9.78
CA SER A 31 -11.44 5.34 -9.51
C SER A 31 -11.24 5.99 -8.14
N ASN A 32 -10.82 5.22 -7.12
CA ASN A 32 -10.62 5.74 -5.76
C ASN A 32 -9.16 5.66 -5.27
N ARG A 33 -8.23 5.17 -6.12
CA ARG A 33 -6.81 4.97 -5.82
C ARG A 33 -6.56 4.00 -4.67
N MET A 34 -7.44 3.01 -4.50
CA MET A 34 -7.24 1.96 -3.51
C MET A 34 -6.37 0.84 -4.09
N TYR A 35 -5.43 0.37 -3.29
CA TYR A 35 -4.51 -0.73 -3.60
C TYR A 35 -4.65 -1.84 -2.57
N CYS A 36 -4.59 -3.09 -3.05
CA CYS A 36 -4.50 -4.28 -2.22
C CYS A 36 -3.21 -5.02 -2.58
N TYR A 37 -2.27 -5.09 -1.65
CA TYR A 37 -1.08 -5.91 -1.75
C TYR A 37 -1.21 -7.16 -0.91
N ARG A 38 -0.82 -8.31 -1.45
CA ARG A 38 -0.53 -9.50 -0.68
C ARG A 38 0.90 -9.39 -0.17
N ARG A 39 1.06 -9.40 1.15
CA ARG A 39 2.34 -9.48 1.84
C ARG A 39 2.51 -10.90 2.35
N THR A 40 3.61 -11.55 1.98
CA THR A 40 3.99 -12.88 2.46
C THR A 40 5.27 -12.76 3.27
N ALA A 41 5.16 -13.08 4.55
CA ALA A 41 6.30 -13.16 5.46
C ALA A 41 7.19 -14.36 5.11
N PRO A 42 8.48 -14.35 5.47
CA PRO A 42 9.38 -15.50 5.30
C PRO A 42 8.85 -16.78 5.93
N GLU A 43 8.09 -16.65 7.03
CA GLU A 43 7.45 -17.75 7.76
C GLU A 43 6.22 -18.33 7.05
N GLY A 44 5.86 -17.80 5.88
CA GLY A 44 4.70 -18.23 5.09
C GLY A 44 3.38 -17.58 5.51
N ILE A 45 3.37 -16.73 6.54
CA ILE A 45 2.18 -15.99 6.98
C ILE A 45 1.81 -14.95 5.92
N VAL A 46 0.54 -14.93 5.53
CA VAL A 46 0.01 -14.05 4.49
C VAL A 46 -0.85 -12.96 5.11
N TYR A 47 -0.64 -11.73 4.65
CA TYR A 47 -1.44 -10.56 4.97
C TYR A 47 -1.89 -9.87 3.68
N PHE A 48 -3.02 -9.18 3.74
CA PHE A 48 -3.50 -8.27 2.72
C PHE A 48 -3.40 -6.84 3.25
N GLU A 49 -2.56 -6.03 2.63
CA GLU A 49 -2.43 -4.61 2.91
C GLU A 49 -3.31 -3.82 1.96
N VAL A 50 -4.36 -3.21 2.51
CA VAL A 50 -5.38 -2.45 1.80
C VAL A 50 -5.30 -0.99 2.18
N PHE A 51 -5.05 -0.11 1.20
CA PHE A 51 -4.85 1.31 1.47
C PHE A 51 -5.19 2.18 0.28
N ARG A 52 -5.44 3.47 0.55
CA ARG A 52 -5.48 4.52 -0.47
C ARG A 52 -4.05 5.00 -0.73
N SER A 53 -3.63 5.08 -1.99
CA SER A 53 -2.32 5.62 -2.34
C SER A 53 -2.20 7.09 -1.97
N ASN A 54 -0.98 7.51 -1.66
CA ASN A 54 -0.67 8.93 -1.56
C ASN A 54 -0.22 9.48 -2.92
N LEU A 55 -0.37 10.78 -3.12
CA LEU A 55 0.19 11.48 -4.28
C LEU A 55 1.41 12.27 -3.87
N GLY A 56 2.50 12.07 -4.59
CA GLY A 56 3.72 12.85 -4.52
C GLY A 56 3.96 13.58 -5.84
N LYS A 57 4.84 14.58 -5.82
CA LYS A 57 5.41 15.17 -7.03
C LYS A 57 6.89 14.84 -7.09
N ASP A 58 7.32 14.43 -8.26
CA ASP A 58 8.73 14.23 -8.60
C ASP A 58 9.45 15.59 -8.78
N GLU A 59 10.78 15.58 -8.89
CA GLU A 59 11.63 16.73 -9.18
C GLU A 59 11.25 17.44 -10.49
N ASN A 60 10.70 16.72 -11.48
CA ASN A 60 10.17 17.29 -12.72
C ASN A 60 8.70 17.77 -12.58
N GLY A 61 8.13 17.74 -11.38
CA GLY A 61 6.74 18.11 -11.11
C GLY A 61 5.70 17.05 -11.50
N GLN A 62 6.13 15.87 -11.98
CA GLN A 62 5.22 14.78 -12.36
C GLN A 62 4.58 14.15 -11.11
N THR A 63 3.26 14.01 -11.12
CA THR A 63 2.53 13.36 -10.03
C THR A 63 2.73 11.85 -10.08
N TYR A 64 3.05 11.23 -8.95
CA TYR A 64 3.16 9.78 -8.83
C TYR A 64 2.44 9.26 -7.57
N GLU A 65 2.01 8.01 -7.62
CA GLU A 65 1.38 7.31 -6.49
C GLU A 65 2.43 6.55 -5.67
N TYR A 66 2.37 6.66 -4.35
CA TYR A 66 3.30 5.97 -3.45
C TYR A 66 2.63 5.31 -2.25
N TYR A 67 3.38 4.39 -1.64
CA TYR A 67 2.95 3.57 -0.51
C TYR A 67 2.59 4.42 0.73
N PRO A 68 1.62 3.98 1.56
CA PRO A 68 1.29 4.67 2.80
C PRO A 68 2.50 4.78 3.74
N LYS A 69 2.55 5.88 4.47
CA LYS A 69 3.50 6.07 5.58
C LYS A 69 3.06 5.23 6.78
N SER A 70 3.99 4.89 7.66
CA SER A 70 3.70 4.11 8.87
C SER A 70 2.59 4.74 9.73
N SER A 71 2.49 6.07 9.77
CA SER A 71 1.43 6.80 10.50
C SER A 71 0.02 6.64 9.92
N GLN A 72 -0.12 6.11 8.70
CA GLN A 72 -1.41 5.88 8.06
C GLN A 72 -1.98 4.48 8.36
N PHE A 73 -1.15 3.56 8.86
CA PHE A 73 -1.59 2.23 9.24
C PHE A 73 -2.51 2.30 10.46
N GLY A 74 -3.67 1.63 10.37
CA GLY A 74 -4.75 1.69 11.37
C GLY A 74 -5.71 2.88 11.20
N ILE A 75 -5.42 3.81 10.28
CA ILE A 75 -6.26 4.99 10.00
C ILE A 75 -6.84 4.88 8.58
N SER A 76 -5.96 4.92 7.58
CA SER A 76 -6.32 4.87 6.15
C SER A 76 -5.69 3.69 5.41
N ALA A 77 -4.76 2.98 6.04
CA ALA A 77 -4.20 1.71 5.57
C ALA A 77 -4.49 0.59 6.58
N TRP A 78 -4.86 -0.58 6.08
CA TRP A 78 -5.27 -1.74 6.90
C TRP A 78 -4.44 -2.96 6.53
N CYS A 79 -3.93 -3.67 7.54
CA CYS A 79 -3.28 -4.96 7.38
C CYS A 79 -4.24 -6.05 7.86
N ILE A 80 -4.63 -6.95 6.96
CA ILE A 80 -5.63 -7.99 7.20
C ILE A 80 -4.93 -9.34 7.09
N CYS A 81 -4.85 -10.08 8.19
CA CYS A 81 -4.32 -11.45 8.16
C CYS A 81 -5.20 -12.33 7.27
N ASP A 82 -4.57 -13.22 6.51
CA ASP A 82 -5.27 -14.21 5.70
C ASP A 82 -6.00 -15.21 6.62
N GLY A 83 -7.27 -15.46 6.30
CA GLY A 83 -8.19 -16.20 7.15
C GLY A 83 -9.61 -16.16 6.59
N GLU A 84 -10.55 -16.86 7.24
CA GLU A 84 -11.89 -17.13 6.70
C GLU A 84 -12.66 -15.89 6.21
N HIS A 85 -12.46 -14.75 6.86
CA HIS A 85 -13.16 -13.49 6.56
C HIS A 85 -12.30 -12.45 5.82
N ALA A 86 -11.07 -12.78 5.43
CA ALA A 86 -10.11 -11.82 4.88
C ALA A 86 -10.61 -11.17 3.59
N GLN A 87 -11.08 -11.97 2.63
CA GLN A 87 -11.56 -11.48 1.34
C GLN A 87 -12.74 -10.50 1.48
N LYS A 88 -13.70 -10.81 2.36
CA LYS A 88 -14.86 -9.94 2.63
C LYS A 88 -14.42 -8.60 3.23
N LYS A 89 -13.43 -8.62 4.14
CA LYS A 89 -12.83 -7.39 4.70
C LYS A 89 -12.12 -6.59 3.61
N VAL A 90 -11.27 -7.24 2.80
CA VAL A 90 -10.55 -6.59 1.69
C VAL A 90 -11.52 -5.90 0.73
N GLN A 91 -12.57 -6.59 0.28
CA GLN A 91 -13.58 -6.00 -0.60
C GLN A 91 -14.28 -4.79 0.04
N LYS A 92 -14.68 -4.90 1.31
CA LYS A 92 -15.30 -3.80 2.06
C LYS A 92 -14.40 -2.56 2.10
N TYR A 93 -13.10 -2.72 2.34
CA TYR A 93 -12.17 -1.59 2.37
C TYR A 93 -11.84 -1.06 0.97
N MET A 94 -11.72 -1.92 -0.05
CA MET A 94 -11.51 -1.53 -1.45
C MET A 94 -12.62 -0.64 -2.01
N GLN A 95 -13.85 -0.85 -1.57
CA GLN A 95 -15.03 -0.09 -2.01
C GLN A 95 -15.28 1.18 -1.18
N LYS A 96 -14.50 1.39 -0.10
CA LYS A 96 -14.71 2.51 0.80
C LYS A 96 -14.46 3.82 0.02
N LYS A 97 -15.50 4.65 -0.08
CA LYS A 97 -15.36 6.03 -0.53
C LYS A 97 -14.83 6.83 0.66
N TYR A 98 -13.68 7.46 0.47
CA TYR A 98 -13.17 8.43 1.42
C TYR A 98 -13.73 9.78 0.98
N GLU A 99 -14.81 10.21 1.63
CA GLU A 99 -15.36 11.58 1.56
C GLU A 99 -14.40 12.58 2.21
#